data_AF-A0A0S8CG40-F1
#
_entry.id   AF-A0A0S8CG40-F1
#
_cell.length_a   1.000
_cell.length_b   1.000
_cell.length_c   1.000
_cell.angle_alpha   90.00
_cell.angle_beta   90.00
_cell.angle_gamma   90.00
#
_symmetry.space_group_name_H-M   'P 1'
#
loop_
_entity.id
_entity.type
_entity.pdbx_description
1 polymer ?
#
loop_
_entity_poly.entity_id
_entity_poly.type
_entity_poly.pdbx_seq_one_letter_code
_entity_poly.pdbx_strand_id
1 'polypeptide(L)'
;MVTVTEHAAQLLKEIQEGHEQSASKVLRLVNRGDSFEFAFDQRREDDQIVQSGDADVLLVGADVVELLGDATIDCQDTPAGPRFTLATQGEQPA
;
A
#
# COMPACT_ATOMS: atom_id res chain seq x y z
N MET A 1 0.54 7.72 10.70
CA MET A 1 1.17 7.76 9.37
C MET A 1 1.39 6.33 8.89
N VAL A 2 0.99 5.99 7.66
CA VAL A 2 1.20 4.64 7.17
C VAL A 2 2.64 4.47 6.70
N THR A 3 3.35 3.48 7.24
CA THR A 3 4.72 3.16 6.83
C THR A 3 4.69 1.96 5.89
N VAL A 4 5.55 1.94 4.87
CA VAL A 4 5.72 0.80 3.97
C VAL A 4 7.18 0.37 4.03
N THR A 5 7.44 -0.92 4.21
CA THR A 5 8.81 -1.44 4.20
C THR A 5 9.42 -1.35 2.80
N GLU A 6 10.75 -1.35 2.71
CA GLU A 6 11.44 -1.36 1.42
C GLU A 6 11.05 -2.59 0.58
N HIS A 7 10.87 -3.74 1.22
CA HIS A 7 10.46 -4.98 0.56
C HIS A 7 9.06 -4.85 -0.05
N ALA A 8 8.10 -4.32 0.69
CA ALA A 8 6.75 -4.08 0.19
C ALA A 8 6.73 -3.01 -0.92
N ALA A 9 7.51 -1.93 -0.76
CA ALA A 9 7.61 -0.87 -1.78
C ALA A 9 8.18 -1.39 -3.10
N GLN A 10 9.17 -2.29 -3.05
CA GLN A 10 9.73 -2.95 -4.23
C GLN A 10 8.70 -3.84 -4.92
N LEU A 11 7.96 -4.66 -4.16
CA LEU A 11 6.91 -5.51 -4.73
C LEU A 11 5.77 -4.69 -5.37
N LEU A 12 5.37 -3.57 -4.74
CA LEU A 12 4.40 -2.64 -5.31
C LEU A 12 4.89 -2.04 -6.64
N LYS A 13 6.18 -1.71 -6.74
CA LYS A 13 6.79 -1.25 -7.99
C LYS A 13 6.70 -2.32 -9.09
N GLU A 14 7.06 -3.56 -8.79
CA GLU A 14 7.01 -4.68 -9.74
C GLU A 14 5.59 -4.95 -10.26
N ILE A 15 4.59 -4.89 -9.37
CA ILE A 15 3.17 -5.03 -9.75
C ILE A 15 2.76 -3.94 -10.75
N GLN A 16 3.24 -2.70 -10.56
CA GLN A 16 2.92 -1.59 -11.45
C GLN A 16 3.64 -1.71 -12.80
N GLU A 17 4.91 -2.10 -12.81
CA GLU A 17 5.70 -2.30 -14.03
C GLU A 17 5.14 -3.45 -14.90
N GLY A 18 4.54 -4.46 -14.28
CA GLY A 18 3.84 -5.54 -14.98
C GLY A 18 2.51 -5.14 -15.63
N HIS A 19 2.00 -3.93 -15.38
CA HIS A 19 0.73 -3.44 -15.92
C HIS A 19 0.96 -2.33 -16.97
N GLU A 20 0.87 -2.69 -18.26
CA GLU A 20 1.08 -1.77 -19.40
C GLU A 20 0.11 -0.58 -19.46
N GLN A 21 -1.01 -0.61 -18.72
CA GLN A 21 -2.05 0.42 -18.73
C GLN A 21 -1.87 1.51 -17.63
N SER A 22 -0.76 1.47 -16.89
CA SER A 22 -0.59 2.28 -15.67
C SER A 22 0.25 3.54 -15.83
N ALA A 23 0.53 3.99 -17.06
CA ALA A 23 1.41 5.16 -17.31
C ALA A 23 1.03 6.45 -16.56
N SER A 24 -0.22 6.57 -16.08
CA SER A 24 -0.70 7.70 -15.26
C SER A 24 -1.36 7.27 -13.94
N LYS A 25 -1.33 5.98 -13.57
CA LYS A 25 -2.01 5.44 -12.39
C LYS A 25 -1.03 4.75 -11.47
N VAL A 26 -1.20 5.00 -10.17
CA VAL A 26 -0.42 4.39 -9.09
C VAL A 26 -1.35 3.48 -8.29
N LEU A 27 -0.82 2.44 -7.64
CA LEU A 27 -1.61 1.64 -6.70
C LEU A 27 -2.11 2.51 -5.56
N ARG A 28 -3.36 2.34 -5.15
CA ARG A 28 -3.99 2.98 -3.99
C ARG A 28 -4.45 1.93 -3.01
N LEU A 29 -4.24 2.17 -1.73
CA LEU A 29 -4.87 1.41 -0.66
C LEU A 29 -6.32 1.85 -0.49
N VAL A 30 -7.27 0.95 -0.74
CA VAL A 30 -8.71 1.20 -0.69
C VAL A 30 -9.31 0.44 0.48
N ASN A 31 -10.07 1.15 1.32
CA ASN A 31 -10.88 0.53 2.37
C ASN A 31 -12.17 -0.07 1.76
N ARG A 32 -12.46 -1.34 2.08
CA ARG A 32 -13.67 -2.07 1.68
C ARG A 32 -14.57 -2.46 2.87
N GLY A 33 -14.40 -1.79 4.01
CA GLY A 33 -15.12 -2.06 5.25
C GLY A 33 -14.33 -3.02 6.13
N ASP A 34 -14.45 -4.32 5.86
CA ASP A 34 -13.78 -5.37 6.65
C ASP A 34 -12.34 -5.67 6.18
N SER A 35 -11.92 -5.09 5.06
CA SER A 35 -10.62 -5.36 4.45
C SER A 35 -10.07 -4.16 3.69
N PHE A 36 -8.78 -4.25 3.37
CA PHE A 36 -8.10 -3.34 2.45
C PHE A 36 -7.70 -4.07 1.18
N GLU A 37 -7.74 -3.36 0.06
CA GLU A 37 -7.27 -3.86 -1.23
C GLU A 37 -6.42 -2.80 -1.95
N PHE A 38 -5.68 -3.25 -2.96
CA PHE A 38 -4.97 -2.34 -3.86
C PHE A 38 -5.72 -2.19 -5.19
N ALA A 39 -5.86 -0.95 -5.65
CA ALA A 39 -6.44 -0.63 -6.95
C ALA A 39 -5.65 0.48 -7.64
N PHE A 40 -5.53 0.43 -8.96
CA PHE A 40 -4.90 1.52 -9.73
C PHE A 40 -5.79 2.76 -9.72
N ASP A 41 -5.24 3.88 -9.23
CA ASP A 41 -5.94 5.16 -9.14
C ASP A 41 -5.00 6.33 -9.45
N GLN A 42 -5.55 7.54 -9.49
CA GLN A 42 -4.81 8.78 -9.63
C GLN A 42 -4.56 9.42 -8.28
N ARG A 43 -3.44 10.15 -8.20
CA ARG A 43 -3.07 10.99 -7.06
C ARG A 43 -4.07 12.12 -6.85
N ARG A 44 -4.35 12.42 -5.60
CA ARG A 44 -5.13 13.55 -5.08
C ARG A 44 -4.23 14.40 -4.19
N GLU A 45 -4.66 15.63 -3.90
CA GLU A 45 -3.85 16.60 -3.14
C GLU A 45 -3.54 16.12 -1.71
N ASP A 46 -4.51 15.47 -1.06
CA ASP A 46 -4.41 15.05 0.34
C ASP A 46 -3.92 13.61 0.52
N ASP A 47 -3.43 12.97 -0.55
CA ASP A 47 -2.88 11.62 -0.42
C ASP A 47 -1.52 11.64 0.27
N GLN A 48 -1.32 10.71 1.20
CA GLN A 48 0.02 10.26 1.53
C GLN A 48 0.58 9.45 0.37
N ILE A 49 1.80 9.78 -0.04
CA ILE A 49 2.49 9.14 -1.16
C ILE A 49 3.67 8.35 -0.62
N VAL A 50 3.73 7.09 -0.99
CA VAL A 50 4.87 6.21 -0.71
C VAL A 50 5.67 6.08 -1.99
N GLN A 51 6.98 6.27 -1.88
CA GLN A 51 7.90 6.21 -3.02
C GLN A 51 8.90 5.06 -2.86
N SER A 52 9.33 4.49 -3.98
CA SER A 52 10.47 3.58 -4.07
C SER A 52 11.48 4.18 -5.05
N GLY A 53 12.52 4.83 -4.52
CA GLY A 53 13.37 5.73 -5.31
C GLY A 53 12.56 6.92 -5.83
N ASP A 54 12.62 7.16 -7.14
CA ASP A 54 11.88 8.26 -7.81
C ASP A 54 10.47 7.86 -8.28
N ALA A 55 10.02 6.64 -7.99
CA ALA A 55 8.72 6.13 -8.42
C ALA A 55 7.69 6.17 -7.29
N ASP A 56 6.53 6.75 -7.55
CA ASP A 56 5.37 6.65 -6.67
C ASP A 56 4.83 5.20 -6.72
N VAL A 57 4.71 4.55 -5.56
CA VAL A 57 4.33 3.13 -5.47
C VAL A 57 3.03 2.86 -4.72
N LEU A 58 2.61 3.77 -3.85
CA LEU A 58 1.34 3.66 -3.17
C LEU A 58 0.76 5.03 -2.86
N LEU A 59 -0.53 5.17 -3.11
CA LEU A 59 -1.37 6.27 -2.66
C LEU A 59 -2.17 5.80 -1.46
N VAL A 60 -2.17 6.58 -0.39
CA VAL A 60 -3.00 6.34 0.80
C VAL A 60 -3.84 7.59 1.02
N GLY A 61 -5.16 7.46 0.90
CA GLY A 61 -6.08 8.57 1.14
C GLY A 61 -6.03 9.01 2.61
N ALA A 62 -6.27 10.30 2.87
CA ALA A 62 -6.26 10.85 4.23
C ALA A 62 -7.19 10.07 5.18
N ASP A 63 -8.38 9.67 4.70
CA ASP A 63 -9.34 8.84 5.43
C ASP A 63 -8.76 7.47 5.83
N VAL A 64 -7.97 6.86 4.95
CA VAL A 64 -7.29 5.59 5.19
C VAL A 64 -6.11 5.78 6.15
N VAL A 65 -5.37 6.90 6.06
CA VAL A 65 -4.30 7.23 7.00
C VAL A 65 -4.86 7.41 8.41
N GLU A 66 -6.00 8.11 8.55
CA GLU A 66 -6.68 8.30 9.83
C GLU A 66 -7.16 6.97 10.42
N LEU A 67 -7.70 6.08 9.58
CA LEU A 67 -8.16 4.76 10.00
C LEU A 67 -7.02 3.84 10.46
N LEU A 68 -5.89 3.88 9.74
CA LEU A 68 -4.75 2.98 9.99
C LEU A 68 -3.79 3.49 11.06
N GLY A 69 -3.81 4.78 11.38
CA GLY A 69 -2.89 5.37 12.34
C GLY A 69 -1.43 5.15 11.93
N ASP A 70 -0.61 4.59 12.83
CA ASP A 70 0.81 4.29 12.62
C ASP A 70 1.05 2.85 12.13
N ALA A 71 0.19 2.37 11.24
CA ALA A 71 0.32 1.03 10.67
C ALA A 71 1.56 0.88 9.77
N THR A 72 2.08 -0.34 9.71
CA THR A 72 3.15 -0.73 8.79
C THR A 72 2.64 -1.76 7.79
N ILE A 73 2.81 -1.48 6.50
CA ILE A 73 2.60 -2.42 5.40
C ILE A 73 3.93 -3.09 5.09
N ASP A 74 3.93 -4.40 5.14
CA ASP A 74 5.07 -5.23 4.76
C ASP A 74 4.62 -6.29 3.75
N CYS A 75 5.55 -7.08 3.21
CA CYS A 75 5.23 -8.26 2.44
C CYS A 75 6.09 -9.45 2.84
N GLN A 76 5.49 -10.64 2.78
CA GLN A 76 6.12 -11.90 3.13
C GLN A 76 5.91 -12.91 2.02
N ASP A 77 6.96 -13.65 1.70
CA ASP A 77 6.87 -14.78 0.80
C ASP A 77 6.08 -15.92 1.45
N THR A 78 5.10 -16.44 0.71
CA THR A 78 4.37 -17.64 1.09
C THR A 78 4.50 -18.70 0.01
N PRO A 79 4.23 -19.99 0.30
CA PRO A 79 4.21 -21.03 -0.73
C PRO A 79 3.24 -20.76 -1.89
N ALA A 80 2.25 -19.89 -1.70
CA ALA A 80 1.30 -19.47 -2.73
C ALA A 80 1.71 -18.19 -3.47
N GLY A 81 2.88 -17.63 -3.17
CA GLY A 81 3.37 -16.33 -3.67
C GLY A 81 3.47 -15.27 -2.56
N PRO A 82 4.05 -14.10 -2.87
CA PRO A 82 4.19 -13.02 -1.90
C PRO A 82 2.82 -12.48 -1.48
N ARG A 83 2.68 -12.13 -0.20
CA ARG A 83 1.47 -11.50 0.36
C ARG A 83 1.83 -10.27 1.16
N PHE A 84 1.02 -9.23 1.01
CA PHE A 84 1.09 -8.05 1.86
C PHE A 84 0.49 -8.32 3.23
N THR A 85 1.11 -7.77 4.26
CA THR A 85 0.66 -7.79 5.65
C THR A 85 0.51 -6.36 6.13
N LEU A 86 -0.41 -6.16 7.07
CA LEU A 86 -0.66 -4.87 7.71
C LEU A 86 -0.55 -5.08 9.21
N ALA A 87 0.38 -4.38 9.85
CA ALA A 87 0.53 -4.39 11.30
C ALA A 87 0.05 -3.06 11.85
N THR A 88 -1.05 -3.07 12.60
CA THR A 88 -1.55 -1.90 13.33
C THR A 88 -1.04 -1.94 14.77
N GLN A 89 -0.74 -0.78 15.37
CA GLN A 89 -0.50 -0.70 16.81
C GLN A 89 -1.83 -0.84 17.57
N GLY A 90 -2.38 -2.06 17.58
CA GLY A 90 -3.70 -2.34 18.14
C GLY A 90 -4.02 -3.82 18.30
N GLU A 91 -3.34 -4.72 17.58
CA GLU A 91 -3.45 -6.16 17.81
C GLU A 91 -2.55 -6.59 18.98
N GLN A 92 -2.96 -6.26 20.22
CA GLN A 92 -2.68 -7.16 21.33
C GLN A 92 -3.61 -8.37 21.16
N PRO A 93 -3.08 -9.59 20.93
CA PRO A 93 -3.91 -10.78 21.10
C PRO A 93 -4.39 -10.80 22.56
N ALA A 94 -5.70 -10.97 22.74
CA ALA A 94 -6.32 -11.19 24.04
C ALA A 94 -5.77 -12.47 24.71
#